data_AF-A0A8B3E4T2-F1
#
_entry.id   AF-A0A8B3E4T2-F1
#
_cell.length_a   1.000
_cell.length_b   1.000
_cell.length_c   1.000
_cell.angle_alpha   90.00
_cell.angle_beta   90.00
_cell.angle_gamma   90.00
#
_symmetry.space_group_name_H-M   'P 1'
#
loop_
_entity.id
_entity.type
_entity.pdbx_description
1 polymer ?
#
loop_
_entity_poly.entity_id
_entity_poly.type
_entity_poly.pdbx_seq_one_letter_code
_entity_poly.pdbx_strand_id
1 'polypeptide(L)'
;MKIASNTLYLTVLLFFSSSSFSNDKYPIEFADFFIEHEDVIQITVAGSKSYVSIPSLITYDSFRLSSNKKLSLRFREYLKKESLKSVEIEKIVSTLTAGVVANPGCNKSLDQCIPIDVENVAEYVFDFDHKVLKIFVSSEMLEKKAVTKKYHNNRNDHKATILSSSLSGYIGENNHGSLTLSNDFIAGLTYGHISTETQYSTSGSNFDVYEANYQLEIENI
;
A
#
# COMPACT_ATOMS: atom_id res chain seq x y z
N MET A 1 -51.07 -61.67 -21.85
CA MET A 1 -50.43 -60.36 -22.07
C MET A 1 -49.82 -59.88 -20.75
N LYS A 2 -48.50 -59.97 -20.63
CA LYS A 2 -47.70 -59.58 -19.46
C LYS A 2 -46.83 -58.40 -19.85
N ILE A 3 -47.20 -57.18 -19.46
CA ILE A 3 -46.31 -56.00 -19.53
C ILE A 3 -46.67 -55.10 -18.35
N ALA A 4 -46.19 -55.44 -17.14
CA ALA A 4 -46.39 -54.59 -15.96
C ALA A 4 -45.25 -54.69 -14.94
N SER A 5 -44.08 -55.20 -15.32
CA SER A 5 -42.98 -55.47 -14.37
C SER A 5 -41.65 -54.80 -14.72
N ASN A 6 -41.59 -53.95 -15.76
CA ASN A 6 -40.33 -53.37 -16.25
C ASN A 6 -40.14 -51.88 -15.96
N THR A 7 -41.13 -51.19 -15.40
CA THR A 7 -41.03 -49.74 -15.10
C THR A 7 -40.44 -49.43 -13.73
N LEU A 8 -40.43 -50.39 -12.79
CA LEU A 8 -39.88 -50.19 -11.44
C LEU A 8 -38.34 -50.31 -11.38
N TYR A 9 -37.73 -51.05 -12.30
CA TYR A 9 -36.26 -51.20 -12.35
C TYR A 9 -35.55 -50.01 -13.02
N LEU A 10 -36.26 -49.25 -13.87
CA LEU A 10 -35.68 -48.15 -14.63
C LEU A 10 -35.49 -46.87 -13.77
N THR A 11 -36.27 -46.72 -12.70
CA THR A 11 -36.16 -45.56 -11.79
C THR A 11 -35.09 -45.71 -10.72
N VAL A 12 -34.72 -46.95 -10.35
CA VAL A 12 -33.66 -47.21 -9.35
C VAL A 12 -32.24 -46.98 -9.93
N LEU A 13 -32.07 -47.16 -11.24
CA LEU A 13 -30.77 -46.92 -11.91
C LEU A 13 -30.42 -45.44 -12.11
N LEU A 14 -31.40 -44.53 -12.07
CA LEU A 14 -31.17 -43.07 -12.18
C LEU A 14 -30.76 -42.42 -10.85
N PHE A 15 -30.93 -43.10 -9.72
CA PHE A 15 -30.50 -42.60 -8.40
C PHE A 15 -29.04 -42.92 -8.06
N PHE A 16 -28.36 -43.75 -8.87
CA PHE A 16 -26.95 -44.10 -8.68
C PHE A 16 -25.98 -43.33 -9.59
N SER A 17 -26.48 -42.45 -10.46
CA SER A 17 -25.66 -41.51 -11.24
C SER A 17 -25.23 -40.30 -10.42
N SER A 18 -24.56 -40.55 -9.29
CA SER A 18 -23.64 -39.60 -8.67
C SER A 18 -22.26 -39.84 -9.29
N SER A 19 -22.14 -39.54 -10.59
CA SER A 19 -20.85 -39.55 -11.27
C SER A 19 -20.07 -38.33 -10.79
N SER A 20 -19.13 -38.57 -9.88
CA SER A 20 -18.04 -37.66 -9.57
C SER A 20 -17.36 -37.24 -10.87
N PHE A 21 -17.50 -35.97 -11.26
CA PHE A 21 -16.66 -35.37 -12.27
C PHE A 21 -15.35 -34.96 -11.59
N SER A 22 -14.36 -35.85 -11.56
CA SER A 22 -12.95 -35.45 -11.54
C SER A 22 -12.51 -35.48 -13.00
N ASN A 23 -12.22 -34.30 -13.55
CA ASN A 23 -11.72 -34.15 -14.91
C ASN A 23 -10.20 -34.09 -14.87
N ASP A 24 -9.59 -35.14 -14.34
CA ASP A 24 -8.16 -35.14 -14.08
C ASP A 24 -7.43 -36.04 -15.07
N LYS A 25 -7.07 -35.43 -16.19
CA LYS A 25 -6.08 -35.98 -17.13
C LYS A 25 -4.68 -35.63 -16.66
N TYR A 26 -4.29 -36.06 -15.46
CA TYR A 26 -2.90 -35.98 -15.00
C TYR A 26 -2.26 -37.38 -14.96
N PRO A 27 -0.95 -37.50 -15.25
CA PRO A 27 -0.26 -38.77 -15.07
C PRO A 27 -0.25 -39.18 -13.60
N ILE A 28 -0.31 -40.49 -13.32
CA ILE A 28 -0.49 -41.01 -11.96
C ILE A 28 0.68 -40.61 -11.03
N GLU A 29 1.85 -40.37 -11.62
CA GLU A 29 3.05 -39.88 -10.94
C GLU A 29 2.90 -38.46 -10.38
N PHE A 30 1.88 -37.70 -10.79
CA PHE A 30 1.57 -36.36 -10.29
C PHE A 30 0.35 -36.32 -9.37
N ALA A 31 -0.27 -37.45 -9.08
CA ALA A 31 -1.49 -37.52 -8.27
C ALA A 31 -1.29 -36.87 -6.88
N ASP A 32 -0.10 -37.04 -6.29
CA ASP A 32 0.22 -36.51 -4.96
C ASP A 32 0.12 -34.98 -4.87
N PHE A 33 0.32 -34.25 -5.98
CA PHE A 33 0.19 -32.79 -6.00
C PHE A 33 -1.26 -32.31 -5.88
N PHE A 34 -2.22 -33.17 -6.21
CA PHE A 34 -3.66 -32.88 -6.15
C PHE A 34 -4.31 -33.45 -4.88
N ILE A 35 -3.52 -34.12 -4.03
CA ILE A 35 -3.98 -34.57 -2.71
C ILE A 35 -3.79 -33.43 -1.71
N GLU A 36 -4.89 -33.04 -1.08
CA GLU A 36 -4.87 -31.99 -0.08
C GLU A 36 -4.02 -32.40 1.12
N HIS A 37 -3.06 -31.55 1.48
CA HIS A 37 -2.18 -31.75 2.63
C HIS A 37 -1.97 -30.44 3.38
N GLU A 38 -1.54 -30.55 4.63
CA GLU A 38 -1.28 -29.39 5.47
C GLU A 38 0.15 -28.89 5.28
N ASP A 39 0.31 -27.59 5.03
CA ASP A 39 1.60 -26.91 4.97
C ASP A 39 1.51 -25.48 5.51
N VAL A 40 2.64 -24.87 5.83
CA VAL A 40 2.72 -23.50 6.35
C VAL A 40 2.90 -22.52 5.19
N ILE A 41 1.85 -21.73 4.93
CA ILE A 41 1.82 -20.78 3.80
C ILE A 41 2.04 -19.36 4.30
N GLN A 42 2.85 -18.60 3.57
CA GLN A 42 3.02 -17.17 3.78
C GLN A 42 1.88 -16.42 3.08
N ILE A 43 1.05 -15.72 3.84
CA ILE A 43 -0.06 -14.94 3.30
C ILE A 43 0.31 -13.47 3.36
N THR A 44 0.18 -12.76 2.24
CA THR A 44 0.48 -11.33 2.14
C THR A 44 -0.57 -10.57 1.33
N VAL A 45 -0.91 -9.36 1.74
CA VAL A 45 -1.70 -8.42 0.93
C VAL A 45 -0.78 -7.78 -0.12
N ALA A 46 -1.22 -7.71 -1.37
CA ALA A 46 -0.46 -7.11 -2.46
C ALA A 46 -0.03 -5.67 -2.10
N GLY A 47 1.27 -5.37 -2.25
CA GLY A 47 1.85 -4.08 -1.87
C GLY A 47 2.25 -3.95 -0.39
N SER A 48 1.89 -4.92 0.46
CA SER A 48 2.36 -4.96 1.84
C SER A 48 3.85 -5.35 1.92
N LYS A 49 4.54 -4.82 2.93
CA LYS A 49 5.89 -5.25 3.31
C LYS A 49 5.89 -6.39 4.33
N SER A 50 4.70 -6.81 4.78
CA SER A 50 4.52 -7.77 5.86
C SER A 50 3.69 -8.97 5.42
N TYR A 51 3.93 -10.11 6.08
CA TYR A 51 3.22 -11.36 5.82
C TYR A 51 2.87 -12.06 7.14
N VAL A 52 1.95 -13.03 7.05
CA VAL A 52 1.61 -13.93 8.14
C VAL A 52 1.73 -15.38 7.70
N SER A 53 2.46 -16.20 8.47
CA SER A 53 2.58 -17.63 8.20
C SER A 53 1.48 -18.41 8.91
N ILE A 54 0.66 -19.14 8.15
CA ILE A 54 -0.49 -19.88 8.67
C ILE A 54 -0.53 -21.30 8.10
N PRO A 55 -0.61 -22.34 8.96
CA PRO A 55 -0.94 -23.69 8.54
C PRO A 55 -2.25 -23.72 7.74
N SER A 56 -2.16 -24.22 6.51
CA SER A 56 -3.23 -24.20 5.52
C SER A 56 -3.26 -25.53 4.79
N LEU A 57 -4.44 -25.90 4.31
CA LEU A 57 -4.66 -27.06 3.47
C LEU A 57 -4.47 -26.64 2.02
N ILE A 58 -3.55 -27.30 1.31
CA ILE A 58 -3.17 -26.92 -0.04
C ILE A 58 -3.11 -28.12 -0.98
N THR A 59 -3.28 -27.81 -2.26
CA THR A 59 -3.00 -28.66 -3.42
C THR A 59 -2.32 -27.77 -4.47
N TYR A 60 -1.91 -28.33 -5.59
CA TYR A 60 -1.38 -27.54 -6.69
C TYR A 60 -2.39 -26.48 -7.20
N ASP A 61 -3.69 -26.79 -7.15
CA ASP A 61 -4.76 -25.99 -7.75
C ASP A 61 -5.71 -25.34 -6.74
N SER A 62 -5.51 -25.53 -5.44
CA SER A 62 -6.36 -24.90 -4.42
C SER A 62 -5.65 -24.58 -3.12
N PHE A 63 -6.16 -23.54 -2.46
CA PHE A 63 -5.74 -23.10 -1.15
C PHE A 63 -6.95 -23.02 -0.21
N ARG A 64 -6.80 -23.54 1.01
CA ARG A 64 -7.81 -23.44 2.05
C ARG A 64 -7.20 -23.18 3.42
N LEU A 65 -7.74 -22.19 4.12
CA LEU A 65 -7.32 -21.85 5.48
C LEU A 65 -7.79 -22.92 6.47
N SER A 66 -6.90 -23.34 7.37
CA SER A 66 -7.26 -24.27 8.45
C SER A 66 -8.29 -23.64 9.41
N SER A 67 -9.36 -24.38 9.74
CA SER A 67 -10.50 -23.95 10.58
C SER A 67 -10.18 -23.74 12.08
N ASN A 68 -8.92 -23.52 12.42
CA ASN A 68 -8.49 -23.29 13.80
C ASN A 68 -8.81 -21.86 14.26
N LYS A 69 -9.57 -21.72 15.35
CA LYS A 69 -9.98 -20.42 15.92
C LYS A 69 -8.81 -19.48 16.22
N LYS A 70 -7.68 -20.01 16.72
CA LYS A 70 -6.47 -19.22 17.04
C LYS A 70 -5.78 -18.72 15.78
N LEU A 71 -5.69 -19.55 14.75
CA LEU A 71 -5.13 -19.16 13.45
C LEU A 71 -5.99 -18.12 12.75
N SER A 72 -7.31 -18.31 12.76
CA SER A 72 -8.28 -17.33 12.24
C SER A 72 -8.14 -15.98 12.93
N LEU A 73 -8.00 -15.94 14.27
CA LEU A 73 -7.78 -14.69 15.00
C LEU A 73 -6.48 -13.99 14.57
N ARG A 74 -5.38 -14.75 14.47
CA ARG A 74 -4.08 -14.21 14.02
C ARG A 74 -4.17 -13.64 12.60
N PHE A 75 -4.89 -14.32 11.71
CA PHE A 75 -5.11 -13.84 10.34
C PHE A 75 -5.93 -12.55 10.30
N ARG A 76 -6.98 -12.46 11.11
CA ARG A 76 -7.80 -11.24 11.26
C ARG A 76 -6.98 -10.07 11.77
N GLU A 77 -6.13 -10.29 12.75
CA GLU A 77 -5.20 -9.28 13.27
C GLU A 77 -4.23 -8.80 12.20
N TYR A 78 -3.72 -9.70 11.36
CA TYR A 78 -2.90 -9.34 10.21
C TYR A 78 -3.66 -8.43 9.23
N LEU A 79 -4.83 -8.84 8.77
CA LEU A 79 -5.63 -8.05 7.82
C LEU A 79 -6.04 -6.68 8.40
N LYS A 80 -6.31 -6.61 9.71
CA LYS A 80 -6.58 -5.35 10.41
C LYS A 80 -5.37 -4.42 10.41
N LYS A 81 -4.15 -4.96 10.59
CA LYS A 81 -2.90 -4.16 10.50
C LYS A 81 -2.67 -3.61 9.09
N GLU A 82 -3.04 -4.39 8.08
CA GLU A 82 -3.05 -3.95 6.67
C GLU A 82 -4.20 -2.97 6.35
N SER A 83 -4.91 -2.47 7.37
CA SER A 83 -5.95 -1.44 7.27
C SER A 83 -7.17 -1.87 6.44
N LEU A 84 -7.51 -3.15 6.40
CA LEU A 84 -8.78 -3.60 5.81
C LEU A 84 -9.96 -3.29 6.74
N LYS A 85 -11.12 -2.96 6.14
CA LYS A 85 -12.38 -2.80 6.85
C LYS A 85 -12.83 -4.11 7.49
N SER A 86 -13.38 -4.03 8.70
CA SER A 86 -13.82 -5.22 9.46
C SER A 86 -14.76 -6.15 8.67
N VAL A 87 -15.69 -5.58 7.88
CA VAL A 87 -16.63 -6.36 7.05
C VAL A 87 -15.89 -7.15 5.95
N GLU A 88 -14.88 -6.54 5.35
CA GLU A 88 -14.09 -7.15 4.28
C GLU A 88 -13.14 -8.23 4.82
N ILE A 89 -12.63 -8.04 6.05
CA ILE A 89 -11.88 -9.08 6.77
C ILE A 89 -12.73 -10.34 6.93
N GLU A 90 -13.99 -10.22 7.37
CA GLU A 90 -14.88 -11.37 7.53
C GLU A 90 -15.11 -12.11 6.22
N LYS A 91 -15.33 -11.38 5.12
CA LYS A 91 -15.50 -11.98 3.79
C LYS A 91 -14.26 -12.76 3.36
N ILE A 92 -13.07 -12.15 3.47
CA ILE A 92 -11.81 -12.80 3.08
C ILE A 92 -11.57 -14.06 3.89
N VAL A 93 -11.76 -13.99 5.23
CA VAL A 93 -11.57 -15.16 6.10
C VAL A 93 -12.57 -16.25 5.74
N SER A 94 -13.84 -15.91 5.51
CA SER A 94 -14.87 -16.85 5.11
C SER A 94 -14.54 -17.53 3.78
N THR A 95 -14.17 -16.76 2.76
CA THR A 95 -13.79 -17.27 1.44
C THR A 95 -12.60 -18.21 1.51
N LEU A 96 -11.53 -17.81 2.22
CA LEU A 96 -10.34 -18.65 2.35
C LEU A 96 -10.58 -19.90 3.21
N THR A 97 -11.51 -19.86 4.17
CA THR A 97 -11.89 -21.04 4.96
C THR A 97 -12.73 -22.02 4.13
N ALA A 98 -13.57 -21.51 3.22
CA ALA A 98 -14.30 -22.36 2.27
C ALA A 98 -13.35 -23.01 1.24
N GLY A 99 -12.26 -22.32 0.91
CA GLY A 99 -11.28 -22.74 -0.08
C GLY A 99 -11.42 -21.95 -1.37
N VAL A 100 -10.29 -21.67 -2.02
CA VAL A 100 -10.21 -20.94 -3.28
C VAL A 100 -9.41 -21.74 -4.30
N VAL A 101 -9.83 -21.66 -5.55
CA VAL A 101 -9.05 -22.19 -6.68
C VAL A 101 -7.83 -21.29 -6.87
N ALA A 102 -6.67 -21.90 -7.08
CA ALA A 102 -5.43 -21.21 -7.35
C ALA A 102 -5.49 -20.58 -8.75
N ASN A 103 -5.27 -19.27 -8.81
CA ASN A 103 -4.97 -18.53 -10.05
C ASN A 103 -6.02 -18.69 -11.18
N PRO A 104 -7.32 -18.50 -10.91
CA PRO A 104 -8.36 -18.70 -11.93
C PRO A 104 -8.15 -17.76 -13.12
N GLY A 105 -8.11 -18.32 -14.33
CA GLY A 105 -7.98 -17.54 -15.57
C GLY A 105 -6.58 -16.96 -15.83
N CYS A 106 -5.56 -17.33 -15.05
CA CYS A 106 -4.20 -16.93 -15.35
C CYS A 106 -3.51 -17.88 -16.33
N ASN A 107 -3.31 -17.39 -17.55
CA ASN A 107 -2.72 -18.17 -18.66
C ASN A 107 -1.22 -17.84 -18.88
N LYS A 108 -0.60 -17.10 -17.96
CA LYS A 108 0.78 -16.60 -18.05
C LYS A 108 1.57 -17.03 -16.81
N SER A 109 2.84 -16.60 -16.72
CA SER A 109 3.64 -16.76 -15.50
C SER A 109 2.93 -16.12 -14.30
N LEU A 110 3.08 -16.72 -13.10
CA LEU A 110 2.48 -16.23 -11.85
C LEU A 110 2.82 -14.78 -11.53
N ASP A 111 4.02 -14.33 -11.91
CA ASP A 111 4.46 -12.93 -11.75
C ASP A 111 3.67 -11.95 -12.62
N GLN A 112 3.00 -12.45 -13.66
CA GLN A 112 2.15 -11.69 -14.57
C GLN A 112 0.67 -11.88 -14.29
N CYS A 113 0.30 -12.71 -13.31
CA CYS A 113 -1.06 -12.86 -12.82
C CYS A 113 -1.39 -11.68 -11.90
N ILE A 114 -1.69 -10.52 -12.50
CA ILE A 114 -2.21 -9.37 -11.78
C ILE A 114 -3.72 -9.35 -12.00
N PRO A 115 -4.53 -9.62 -10.96
CA PRO A 115 -5.97 -9.59 -11.05
C PRO A 115 -6.49 -8.18 -11.35
N ILE A 116 -7.72 -8.07 -11.84
CA ILE A 116 -8.31 -6.78 -12.24
C ILE A 116 -8.90 -6.13 -10.99
N ASP A 117 -8.64 -4.85 -10.75
CA ASP A 117 -9.25 -4.16 -9.62
C ASP A 117 -10.78 -4.05 -9.82
N VAL A 118 -11.53 -4.84 -9.06
CA VAL A 118 -12.99 -4.85 -9.04
C VAL A 118 -13.47 -4.39 -7.66
N GLU A 119 -14.37 -3.42 -7.65
CA GLU A 119 -14.86 -2.80 -6.42
C GLU A 119 -15.39 -3.82 -5.40
N ASN A 120 -14.87 -3.74 -4.17
CA ASN A 120 -15.23 -4.59 -3.04
C ASN A 120 -14.99 -6.10 -3.26
N VAL A 121 -14.10 -6.45 -4.19
CA VAL A 121 -13.67 -7.82 -4.43
C VAL A 121 -12.22 -8.01 -4.00
N ALA A 122 -11.94 -9.17 -3.40
CA ALA A 122 -10.58 -9.64 -3.19
C ALA A 122 -10.30 -10.82 -4.13
N GLU A 123 -9.13 -10.81 -4.74
CA GLU A 123 -8.64 -11.87 -5.62
C GLU A 123 -7.37 -12.50 -5.04
N TYR A 124 -7.12 -13.75 -5.39
CA TYR A 124 -6.10 -14.57 -4.74
C TYR A 124 -5.18 -15.20 -5.78
N VAL A 125 -3.88 -15.00 -5.59
CA VAL A 125 -2.84 -15.63 -6.41
C VAL A 125 -2.01 -16.51 -5.49
N PHE A 126 -2.01 -17.81 -5.74
CA PHE A 126 -1.30 -18.80 -4.95
C PHE A 126 -0.10 -19.34 -5.73
N ASP A 127 1.08 -19.13 -5.16
CA ASP A 127 2.35 -19.68 -5.63
C ASP A 127 2.68 -20.90 -4.78
N PHE A 128 2.39 -22.09 -5.35
CA PHE A 128 2.59 -23.37 -4.69
C PHE A 128 4.08 -23.62 -4.40
N ASP A 129 4.97 -23.33 -5.36
CA ASP A 129 6.40 -23.61 -5.26
C ASP A 129 7.08 -22.77 -4.18
N HIS A 130 6.70 -21.49 -4.07
CA HIS A 130 7.24 -20.57 -3.07
C HIS A 130 6.43 -20.55 -1.76
N LYS A 131 5.32 -21.28 -1.69
CA LYS A 131 4.39 -21.33 -0.54
C LYS A 131 3.87 -19.95 -0.14
N VAL A 132 3.47 -19.16 -1.13
CA VAL A 132 2.97 -17.78 -0.93
C VAL A 132 1.56 -17.62 -1.48
N LEU A 133 0.66 -17.09 -0.66
CA LEU A 133 -0.64 -16.58 -1.09
C LEU A 133 -0.61 -15.04 -1.10
N LYS A 134 -0.76 -14.44 -2.27
CA LYS A 134 -0.97 -12.99 -2.43
C LYS A 134 -2.46 -12.70 -2.51
N ILE A 135 -2.92 -11.76 -1.68
CA ILE A 135 -4.29 -11.26 -1.66
C ILE A 135 -4.30 -9.88 -2.31
N PHE A 136 -5.01 -9.75 -3.42
CA PHE A 136 -5.28 -8.48 -4.08
C PHE A 136 -6.60 -7.95 -3.55
N VAL A 137 -6.61 -6.74 -3.01
CA VAL A 137 -7.80 -6.10 -2.45
C VAL A 137 -8.03 -4.77 -3.16
N SER A 138 -9.29 -4.46 -3.44
CA SER A 138 -9.67 -3.17 -3.99
C SER A 138 -9.51 -2.03 -2.99
N SER A 139 -9.30 -0.82 -3.50
CA SER A 139 -9.05 0.38 -2.68
C SER A 139 -10.20 0.69 -1.71
N GLU A 140 -11.43 0.34 -2.10
CA GLU A 140 -12.64 0.52 -1.31
C GLU A 140 -12.68 -0.39 -0.08
N MET A 141 -11.94 -1.50 -0.08
CA MET A 141 -11.87 -2.42 1.05
C MET A 141 -10.97 -1.91 2.19
N LEU A 142 -10.17 -0.88 1.92
CA LEU A 142 -9.27 -0.27 2.88
C LEU A 142 -9.99 0.79 3.73
N GLU A 143 -9.60 0.90 4.99
CA GLU A 143 -9.99 1.96 5.89
C GLU A 143 -9.44 3.29 5.37
N LYS A 144 -10.33 4.22 5.05
CA LYS A 144 -9.93 5.59 4.72
C LYS A 144 -9.43 6.23 6.01
N LYS A 145 -8.11 6.33 6.16
CA LYS A 145 -7.54 7.21 7.19
C LYS A 145 -8.02 8.63 6.84
N ALA A 146 -8.87 9.18 7.70
CA ALA A 146 -9.18 10.60 7.69
C ALA A 146 -7.87 11.33 8.03
N VAL A 147 -7.06 11.61 7.02
CA VAL A 147 -5.89 12.47 7.18
C VAL A 147 -6.46 13.87 7.28
N THR A 148 -6.72 14.31 8.51
CA THR A 148 -6.97 15.72 8.79
C THR A 148 -5.67 16.44 8.45
N LYS A 149 -5.55 16.94 7.22
CA LYS A 149 -4.42 17.77 6.81
C LYS A 149 -4.48 19.03 7.68
N LYS A 150 -3.67 19.06 8.74
CA LYS A 150 -3.52 20.24 9.58
C LYS A 150 -2.57 21.18 8.85
N TYR A 151 -3.12 22.07 8.03
CA TYR A 151 -2.34 23.14 7.44
C TYR A 151 -1.90 24.11 8.55
N HIS A 152 -0.68 24.61 8.46
CA HIS A 152 -0.21 25.66 9.35
C HIS A 152 -0.91 26.96 8.96
N ASN A 153 -1.40 27.67 9.97
CA ASN A 153 -1.98 29.00 9.78
C ASN A 153 -0.88 29.95 9.28
N ASN A 154 -1.17 30.72 8.23
CA ASN A 154 -0.28 31.74 7.66
C ASN A 154 -0.17 33.01 8.52
N ARG A 155 -0.99 33.13 9.57
CA ARG A 155 -0.93 34.22 10.52
C ARG A 155 0.22 34.01 11.50
N ASN A 156 1.17 34.94 11.49
CA ASN A 156 2.22 35.00 12.49
C ASN A 156 1.79 35.88 13.69
N ASP A 157 1.59 35.26 14.84
CA ASP A 157 1.29 35.96 16.10
C ASP A 157 2.54 36.50 16.82
N HIS A 158 3.75 36.10 16.38
CA HIS A 158 5.01 36.48 17.00
C HIS A 158 5.90 37.22 16.00
N LYS A 159 5.78 38.55 15.98
CA LYS A 159 6.63 39.41 15.15
C LYS A 159 8.04 39.45 15.71
N ALA A 160 9.03 39.28 14.84
CA ALA A 160 10.43 39.37 15.18
C ALA A 160 11.19 40.10 14.08
N THR A 161 12.31 40.70 14.46
CA THR A 161 13.22 41.37 13.52
C THR A 161 14.57 40.70 13.60
N ILE A 162 15.15 40.39 12.45
CA ILE A 162 16.47 39.79 12.32
C ILE A 162 17.34 40.79 11.59
N LEU A 163 18.50 41.09 12.17
CA LEU A 163 19.56 41.87 11.53
C LEU A 163 20.82 41.01 11.53
N SER A 164 21.34 40.73 10.34
CA SER A 164 22.62 40.08 10.13
C SER A 164 23.56 41.09 9.48
N SER A 165 24.70 41.33 10.11
CA SER A 165 25.72 42.24 9.59
C SER A 165 27.04 41.51 9.47
N SER A 166 27.70 41.62 8.32
CA SER A 166 29.04 41.08 8.11
C SER A 166 29.99 42.18 7.70
N LEU A 167 31.18 42.18 8.30
CA LEU A 167 32.25 43.11 8.00
C LEU A 167 33.41 42.33 7.42
N SER A 168 33.82 42.68 6.20
CA SER A 168 34.97 42.11 5.53
C SER A 168 35.94 43.21 5.14
N GLY A 169 37.23 42.88 5.06
CA GLY A 169 38.22 43.84 4.63
C GLY A 169 39.52 43.18 4.19
N TYR A 170 40.25 43.87 3.35
CA TYR A 170 41.57 43.44 2.89
C TYR A 170 42.52 44.64 2.81
N ILE A 171 43.81 44.36 2.96
CA ILE A 171 44.90 45.32 2.82
C ILE A 171 45.92 44.69 1.85
N GLY A 172 46.32 45.41 0.81
CA GLY A 172 47.31 44.96 -0.17
C GLY A 172 48.57 45.83 -0.18
N GLU A 173 49.71 45.28 -0.62
CA GLU A 173 51.01 45.98 -0.61
C GLU A 173 51.04 47.24 -1.49
N ASN A 174 50.26 47.29 -2.57
CA ASN A 174 50.26 48.38 -3.55
C ASN A 174 48.91 49.13 -3.67
N ASN A 175 47.93 48.85 -2.80
CA ASN A 175 46.59 49.42 -2.94
C ASN A 175 46.04 49.90 -1.59
N HIS A 176 45.26 50.98 -1.61
CA HIS A 176 44.51 51.43 -0.44
C HIS A 176 43.53 50.31 -0.05
N GLY A 177 43.61 49.83 1.20
CA GLY A 177 42.76 48.73 1.68
C GLY A 177 41.26 49.02 1.51
N SER A 178 40.46 47.96 1.41
CA SER A 178 39.01 48.08 1.31
C SER A 178 38.35 47.45 2.52
N LEU A 179 37.26 48.06 2.97
CA LEU A 179 36.37 47.55 3.99
C LEU A 179 34.96 47.56 3.41
N THR A 180 34.30 46.41 3.52
CA THR A 180 32.94 46.19 3.02
C THR A 180 32.07 45.71 4.16
N LEU A 181 30.99 46.45 4.43
CA LEU A 181 29.95 46.11 5.39
C LEU A 181 28.71 45.68 4.61
N SER A 182 28.26 44.44 4.79
CA SER A 182 27.00 43.93 4.25
C SER A 182 25.98 43.76 5.37
N ASN A 183 24.72 44.13 5.12
CA ASN A 183 23.62 44.00 6.07
C ASN A 183 22.41 43.34 5.42
N ASP A 184 21.89 42.31 6.07
CA ASP A 184 20.62 41.66 5.76
C ASP A 184 19.64 41.93 6.89
N PHE A 185 18.51 42.53 6.55
CA PHE A 185 17.47 42.87 7.51
C PHE A 185 16.17 42.18 7.12
N ILE A 186 15.53 41.51 8.07
CA ILE A 186 14.23 40.85 7.90
C ILE A 186 13.31 41.31 9.03
N ALA A 187 12.17 41.89 8.69
CA ALA A 187 11.11 42.24 9.63
C ALA A 187 9.88 41.34 9.40
N GLY A 188 9.60 40.47 10.37
CA GLY A 188 8.42 39.62 10.37
C GLY A 188 7.14 40.41 10.63
N LEU A 189 6.14 40.23 9.76
CA LEU A 189 4.82 40.85 9.85
C LEU A 189 3.76 39.81 10.20
N THR A 190 2.52 40.26 10.41
CA THR A 190 1.40 39.34 10.72
C THR A 190 1.11 38.38 9.56
N TYR A 191 1.31 38.83 8.33
CA TYR A 191 1.19 38.02 7.12
C TYR A 191 2.42 38.27 6.25
N GLY A 192 3.39 37.36 6.33
CA GLY A 192 4.67 37.44 5.62
C GLY A 192 5.71 38.35 6.28
N HIS A 193 6.60 38.94 5.49
CA HIS A 193 7.76 39.71 5.99
C HIS A 193 8.30 40.70 4.96
N ILE A 194 9.11 41.65 5.43
CA ILE A 194 9.92 42.55 4.60
C ILE A 194 11.38 42.12 4.73
N SER A 195 12.12 42.05 3.63
CA SER A 195 13.56 41.81 3.61
C SER A 195 14.30 42.88 2.84
N THR A 196 15.50 43.25 3.31
CA THR A 196 16.39 44.18 2.60
C THR A 196 17.84 43.75 2.73
N GLU A 197 18.57 43.75 1.62
CA GLU A 197 20.02 43.51 1.55
C GLU A 197 20.72 44.80 1.09
N THR A 198 21.69 45.25 1.89
CA THR A 198 22.44 46.48 1.62
C THR A 198 23.93 46.27 1.84
N GLN A 199 24.75 46.97 1.08
CA GLN A 199 26.19 46.93 1.21
C GLN A 199 26.80 48.32 1.15
N TYR A 200 27.81 48.54 1.98
CA TYR A 200 28.65 49.73 1.94
C TYR A 200 30.10 49.32 1.75
N SER A 201 30.79 49.90 0.75
CA SER A 201 32.22 49.68 0.54
C SER A 201 33.01 50.98 0.60
N THR A 202 34.13 50.95 1.33
CA THR A 202 35.05 52.10 1.41
C THR A 202 35.86 52.26 0.13
N SER A 203 36.01 51.21 -0.67
CA SER A 203 36.59 51.31 -2.02
C SER A 203 35.54 51.92 -2.95
N GLY A 204 35.74 53.18 -3.32
CA GLY A 204 34.79 53.93 -4.16
C GLY A 204 33.66 54.64 -3.39
N SER A 205 33.56 54.48 -2.07
CA SER A 205 32.57 55.15 -1.20
C SER A 205 31.12 54.97 -1.65
N ASN A 206 30.75 53.74 -2.03
CA ASN A 206 29.42 53.42 -2.56
C ASN A 206 28.56 52.73 -1.51
N PHE A 207 27.27 53.06 -1.53
CA PHE A 207 26.21 52.38 -0.80
C PHE A 207 25.22 51.80 -1.80
N ASP A 208 25.10 50.48 -1.81
CA ASP A 208 24.27 49.74 -2.75
C ASP A 208 23.15 49.01 -2.01
N VAL A 209 21.97 49.00 -2.62
CA VAL A 209 20.81 48.19 -2.19
C VAL A 209 20.62 47.10 -3.21
N TYR A 210 20.88 45.86 -2.83
CA TYR A 210 20.79 44.70 -3.74
C TYR A 210 19.38 44.13 -3.80
N GLU A 211 18.70 44.08 -2.66
CA GLU A 211 17.37 43.49 -2.56
C GLU A 211 16.51 44.29 -1.59
N ALA A 212 15.24 44.52 -1.95
CA ALA A 212 14.25 45.13 -1.07
C ALA A 212 12.86 44.58 -1.44
N ASN A 213 12.40 43.61 -0.67
CA ASN A 213 11.21 42.84 -0.99
C ASN A 213 10.18 42.89 0.12
N TYR A 214 8.91 42.76 -0.29
CA TYR A 214 7.81 42.46 0.61
C TYR A 214 7.15 41.16 0.15
N GLN A 215 7.15 40.17 1.04
CA GLN A 215 6.48 38.90 0.81
C GLN A 215 5.21 38.84 1.65
N LEU A 216 4.08 38.60 0.99
CA LEU A 216 2.76 38.46 1.61
C LEU A 216 2.32 37.00 1.54
N GLU A 217 1.94 36.44 2.69
CA GLU A 217 1.41 35.08 2.78
C GLU A 217 -0.11 35.12 2.89
N ILE A 218 -0.79 34.75 1.80
CA ILE A 218 -2.26 34.65 1.75
C ILE A 218 -2.64 33.17 1.74
N GLU A 219 -3.66 32.82 2.50
CA GLU A 219 -4.26 31.48 2.48
C GLU A 219 -4.94 31.29 1.12
N ASN A 220 -4.51 30.29 0.34
CA ASN A 220 -5.26 29.88 -0.85
C ASN A 220 -6.50 29.13 -0.36
N ILE A 221 -7.67 29.71 -0.63
CA ILE A 221 -8.98 29.05 -0.43
C ILE A 221 -9.09 27.85 -1.37
#